data_AF-A0A3L6QQY4-F1
#
_entry.id   AF-A0A3L6QQY4-F1
#
_cell.length_a   1.000
_cell.length_b   1.000
_cell.length_c   1.000
_cell.angle_alpha   90.00
_cell.angle_beta   90.00
_cell.angle_gamma   90.00
#
_symmetry.space_group_name_H-M   'P 1'
#
loop_
_entity.id
_entity.type
_entity.pdbx_description
1 polymer ?
#
loop_
_entity_poly.entity_id
_entity_poly.type
_entity_poly.pdbx_seq_one_letter_code
_entity_poly.pdbx_strand_id
1 'polypeptide(L)'
;MDFFTDASVPAPSSTCCRGLESLVDGAAVCLCHAMNGDIDNLMPANTDFTRVSDLPAACGVALPVETLSKCERKPPPVARSRRLKNSKFSLE
;
A
#
# COMPACT_ATOMS: atom_id res chain seq x y z
N MET A 1 7.42 14.41 7.70
CA MET A 1 7.79 12.98 7.57
C MET A 1 8.33 12.43 8.88
N ASP A 2 8.54 13.30 9.88
CA ASP A 2 9.21 12.98 11.15
C ASP A 2 8.46 11.93 11.98
N PHE A 3 7.13 11.84 11.82
CA PHE A 3 6.32 10.78 12.42
C PHE A 3 6.78 9.37 12.02
N PHE A 4 7.38 9.17 10.84
CA PHE A 4 7.88 7.85 10.45
C PHE A 4 9.29 7.58 10.96
N THR A 5 10.04 8.59 11.38
CA THR A 5 11.50 8.46 11.59
C THR A 5 11.96 8.85 12.99
N ASP A 6 11.15 9.58 13.75
CA ASP A 6 11.46 10.06 15.10
C ASP A 6 10.37 9.63 16.09
N ALA A 7 10.70 8.70 16.98
CA ALA A 7 9.84 8.20 18.05
C ALA A 7 9.32 9.31 18.99
N SER A 8 10.02 10.44 19.06
CA SER A 8 9.65 11.60 19.88
C SER A 8 8.46 12.37 19.33
N VAL A 9 8.09 12.17 18.06
CA VAL A 9 6.96 12.82 17.40
C VAL A 9 5.72 11.95 17.57
N PRO A 10 4.80 12.19 18.54
CA PRO A 10 3.76 11.23 18.88
C PRO A 10 2.63 11.11 17.85
N ALA A 11 2.47 12.10 16.98
CA ALA A 11 1.37 12.17 16.03
C ALA A 11 1.82 12.74 14.67
N PRO A 12 1.20 12.31 13.57
CA PRO A 12 1.43 12.90 12.25
C PRO A 12 0.90 14.33 12.18
N SER A 13 1.44 15.13 11.26
CA SER A 13 0.92 16.46 10.99
C SER A 13 -0.45 16.39 10.29
N SER A 14 -1.27 17.42 10.45
CA SER A 14 -2.58 17.52 9.77
C SER A 14 -2.46 17.41 8.24
N THR A 15 -1.41 17.99 7.66
CA THR A 15 -1.10 17.87 6.23
C THR A 15 -0.84 16.43 5.82
N CYS A 16 -0.15 15.65 6.66
CA CYS A 16 0.11 14.24 6.40
C CYS A 16 -1.20 13.43 6.40
N CYS A 17 -2.06 13.66 7.40
CA CYS A 17 -3.36 12.99 7.47
C CYS A 17 -4.29 13.34 6.30
N ARG A 18 -4.34 14.62 5.90
CA ARG A 18 -5.11 15.04 4.72
C ARG A 18 -4.58 14.41 3.43
N GLY A 19 -3.27 14.21 3.32
CA GLY A 19 -2.66 13.51 2.21
C GLY A 19 -3.08 12.03 2.16
N LEU A 20 -3.11 11.36 3.31
CA LEU A 20 -3.61 9.98 3.42
C LEU A 20 -5.10 9.89 3.06
N GLU A 21 -5.94 10.77 3.61
CA GLU A 21 -7.37 10.84 3.32
C GLU A 21 -7.62 11.01 1.81
N SER A 22 -6.91 11.94 1.17
CA SER A 22 -7.01 12.16 -0.27
C SER A 22 -6.62 10.91 -1.10
N LEU A 23 -5.62 10.15 -0.64
CA LEU A 23 -5.22 8.89 -1.28
C LEU A 23 -6.27 7.80 -1.07
N VAL A 24 -6.83 7.68 0.13
CA VAL A 24 -7.87 6.71 0.44
C VAL A 24 -9.13 6.99 -0.39
N ASP A 25 -9.54 8.25 -0.50
CA ASP A 25 -10.75 8.63 -1.22
C ASP A 25 -10.58 8.57 -2.75
N GLY A 26 -9.44 9.04 -3.26
CA GLY A 26 -9.22 9.19 -4.71
C GLY A 26 -8.48 8.03 -5.37
N ALA A 27 -7.71 7.26 -4.61
CA ALA A 27 -6.72 6.33 -5.15
C ALA A 27 -6.45 5.12 -4.22
N ALA A 28 -7.50 4.59 -3.58
CA ALA A 28 -7.39 3.46 -2.65
C ALA A 28 -6.60 2.26 -3.21
N VAL A 29 -6.70 1.98 -4.51
CA VAL A 29 -5.94 0.90 -5.17
C VAL A 29 -4.43 1.17 -5.23
N CYS A 30 -3.99 2.43 -5.24
CA CYS A 30 -2.57 2.77 -5.22
C CYS A 30 -1.90 2.44 -3.89
N LEU A 31 -2.68 2.33 -2.80
CA LEU A 31 -2.18 1.85 -1.51
C LEU A 31 -1.70 0.39 -1.59
N CYS A 32 -2.13 -0.39 -2.58
CA CYS A 32 -1.60 -1.72 -2.83
C CYS A 32 -0.08 -1.71 -3.07
N HIS A 33 0.46 -0.68 -3.74
CA HIS A 33 1.91 -0.56 -3.94
C HIS A 33 2.63 -0.35 -2.61
N ALA A 34 2.04 0.41 -1.70
CA ALA A 34 2.57 0.59 -0.35
C ALA A 34 2.54 -0.73 0.45
N MET A 35 1.42 -1.45 0.41
CA MET A 35 1.26 -2.73 1.13
C MET A 35 2.14 -3.86 0.56
N ASN A 36 2.46 -3.82 -0.72
CA ASN A 36 3.28 -4.84 -1.38
C ASN A 36 4.80 -4.61 -1.21
N GLY A 37 5.22 -3.58 -0.49
CA GLY A 37 6.63 -3.31 -0.18
C GLY A 37 7.37 -2.52 -1.27
N ASP A 38 6.69 -2.00 -2.30
CA ASP A 38 7.34 -1.10 -3.27
C ASP A 38 7.78 0.21 -2.60
N ILE A 39 7.14 0.56 -1.47
CA ILE A 39 7.38 1.81 -0.74
C ILE A 39 8.68 1.82 0.06
N ASP A 40 9.25 0.65 0.37
CA ASP A 40 10.50 0.55 1.15
C ASP A 40 11.65 1.27 0.44
N ASN A 41 11.63 1.28 -0.90
CA ASN A 41 12.62 1.98 -1.73
C ASN A 41 12.37 3.50 -1.85
N LEU A 42 11.18 3.96 -1.48
CA LEU A 42 10.75 5.35 -1.52
C LEU A 42 10.87 6.04 -0.16
N MET A 43 10.98 5.26 0.91
CA MET A 43 11.04 5.75 2.28
C MET A 43 12.48 5.99 2.75
N PRO A 44 12.69 6.94 3.69
CA PRO A 44 13.99 7.10 4.34
C PRO A 44 14.50 5.80 4.97
N ALA A 45 15.81 5.59 4.98
CA ALA A 45 16.43 4.37 5.52
C ALA A 45 16.13 4.11 7.01
N ASN A 46 15.77 5.16 7.76
CA ASN A 46 15.41 5.09 9.19
C ASN A 46 13.89 5.09 9.42
N THR A 47 13.11 4.71 8.42
CA THR A 47 11.65 4.64 8.53
C THR A 47 11.22 3.50 9.44
N ASP A 48 10.40 3.83 10.43
CA ASP A 48 9.67 2.90 11.27
C ASP A 48 8.39 2.47 10.56
N PHE A 49 8.46 1.31 9.91
CA PHE A 49 7.33 0.75 9.15
C PHE A 49 6.14 0.35 10.04
N THR A 50 6.35 0.09 11.33
CA THR A 50 5.24 -0.13 12.27
C THR A 50 4.40 1.14 12.37
N ARG A 51 5.06 2.30 12.48
CA ARG A 51 4.38 3.59 12.53
C ARG A 51 3.75 3.99 11.20
N VAL A 52 4.35 3.60 10.08
CA VAL A 52 3.72 3.74 8.75
C VAL A 52 2.40 2.96 8.71
N SER A 53 2.38 1.72 9.24
CA SER A 53 1.15 0.91 9.29
C SER A 53 0.09 1.44 10.27
N ASP A 54 0.51 2.13 11.34
CA ASP A 54 -0.39 2.75 12.32
C ASP A 54 -0.94 4.11 11.87
N LEU A 55 -0.38 4.70 10.81
CA LEU A 55 -0.77 6.03 10.32
C LEU A 55 -2.29 6.20 10.09
N PRO A 56 -3.01 5.24 9.47
CA PRO A 56 -4.46 5.38 9.28
C PRO A 56 -5.19 5.51 10.62
N ALA A 57 -4.80 4.71 11.63
CA ALA A 57 -5.37 4.79 12.95
C ALA A 57 -5.01 6.13 13.64
N ALA A 58 -3.75 6.56 13.54
CA ALA A 58 -3.28 7.84 14.09
C ALA A 58 -3.99 9.06 13.46
N CYS A 59 -4.40 8.95 12.19
CA CYS A 59 -5.16 9.98 11.48
C CYS A 59 -6.69 9.80 11.57
N GLY A 60 -7.19 8.71 12.15
CA GLY A 60 -8.63 8.40 12.17
C GLY A 60 -9.22 8.10 10.78
N VAL A 61 -8.39 7.69 9.82
CA VAL A 61 -8.81 7.40 8.44
C VAL A 61 -9.14 5.91 8.31
N ALA A 62 -10.37 5.61 7.93
CA ALA A 62 -10.81 4.24 7.69
C ALA A 62 -10.28 3.74 6.33
N LEU A 63 -9.46 2.69 6.36
CA LEU A 63 -8.99 2.07 5.12
C LEU A 63 -10.10 1.24 4.46
N PRO A 64 -10.24 1.30 3.13
CA PRO A 64 -11.26 0.54 2.40
C PRO A 64 -10.80 -0.92 2.25
N VAL A 65 -11.00 -1.71 3.31
CA VAL A 65 -10.54 -3.11 3.41
C VAL A 65 -10.98 -4.00 2.25
N GLU A 66 -12.15 -3.75 1.66
CA GLU A 66 -12.65 -4.49 0.49
C GLU A 66 -11.88 -4.18 -0.81
N THR A 67 -11.36 -2.96 -0.91
CA THR A 67 -10.50 -2.56 -2.03
C THR A 67 -9.09 -3.08 -1.79
N LEU A 68 -8.62 -3.02 -0.55
CA LEU A 68 -7.29 -3.47 -0.18
C LEU A 68 -7.15 -5.00 -0.14
N SER A 69 -8.23 -5.75 0.10
CA SER A 69 -8.21 -7.22 0.01
C SER A 69 -7.94 -7.72 -1.41
N LYS A 70 -8.20 -6.87 -2.42
CA LYS A 70 -7.86 -7.12 -3.83
C LYS A 70 -6.42 -6.74 -4.17
N CYS A 71 -5.67 -6.17 -3.23
CA CYS A 71 -4.21 -6.07 -3.30
C CYS A 71 -3.61 -7.47 -3.16
N GLU A 72 -3.90 -8.38 -4.09
CA GLU A 72 -3.19 -9.64 -4.16
C GLU A 72 -1.71 -9.31 -4.33
N ARG A 73 -0.87 -9.80 -3.41
CA ARG A 73 0.57 -9.81 -3.58
C ARG A 73 0.79 -10.38 -4.98
N LYS A 74 1.38 -9.59 -5.88
CA LYS A 74 1.86 -10.10 -7.16
C LYS A 74 2.50 -11.45 -6.87
N PRO A 75 2.08 -12.57 -7.49
CA PRO A 75 2.74 -13.83 -7.26
C PRO A 75 4.24 -13.58 -7.42
N PRO A 76 5.12 -14.12 -6.55
CA PRO A 76 6.56 -13.93 -6.65
C PRO A 76 6.95 -14.12 -8.11
N PRO A 77 7.84 -13.26 -8.65
CA PRO A 77 8.08 -13.14 -10.09
C PRO A 77 8.14 -14.54 -10.66
N VAL A 78 7.14 -14.84 -11.49
CA VAL A 78 6.81 -16.18 -11.94
C VAL A 78 8.10 -16.97 -12.15
N ALA A 79 8.34 -18.02 -11.35
CA ALA A 79 9.29 -19.03 -11.74
C ALA A 79 8.79 -19.50 -13.13
N ARG A 80 9.54 -19.10 -14.17
CA ARG A 80 9.20 -19.19 -15.60
C ARG A 80 8.22 -20.32 -15.90
N SER A 81 6.93 -20.01 -15.88
CA SER A 81 5.92 -20.98 -16.30
C SER A 81 5.72 -20.80 -17.79
N ARG A 82 6.19 -21.83 -18.52
CA ARG A 82 6.15 -21.94 -19.97
C ARG A 82 4.81 -21.46 -20.51
N ARG A 83 4.87 -20.46 -21.39
CA ARG A 83 3.97 -20.20 -22.53
C ARG A 83 2.86 -21.27 -22.66
N LEU A 84 1.71 -21.03 -22.04
CA LEU A 84 0.47 -21.73 -22.39
C LEU A 84 0.10 -21.29 -23.81
N LYS A 85 0.59 -22.02 -24.80
CA LYS A 85 -0.09 -22.07 -26.09
C LYS A 85 -1.38 -22.82 -25.82
N ASN A 86 -2.51 -22.12 -25.87
CA ASN A 86 -3.57 -22.40 -26.84
C ASN A 86 -4.82 -21.63 -26.45
N SER A 87 -5.11 -20.60 -27.24
CA SER A 87 -6.46 -20.11 -27.48
C SER A 87 -7.39 -21.28 -27.83
N LYS A 88 -8.53 -21.39 -27.15
CA LYS A 88 -9.81 -21.46 -27.85
C LYS A 88 -10.97 -21.09 -26.93
N PHE A 89 -11.48 -19.91 -27.22
CA PHE A 89 -12.80 -19.39 -26.88
C PHE A 89 -13.88 -20.10 -27.72
N SER A 90 -15.12 -20.01 -27.26
CA SER A 90 -16.41 -20.49 -27.79
C SER A 90 -16.81 -21.94 -27.51
N LEU A 91 -17.75 -22.06 -26.55
CA LEU A 91 -18.95 -22.86 -26.74
C LEU A 91 -19.79 -22.24 -27.88
N GLU A 92 -20.34 -23.14 -28.72
CA GLU A 92 -21.34 -22.96 -29.79
C GLU A 92 -20.93 -22.06 -30.98
#